data_AF-A0A2V8K8U6-F1
#
_entry.id   AF-A0A2V8K8U6-F1
#
_cell.length_a   1.000
_cell.length_b   1.000
_cell.length_c   1.000
_cell.angle_alpha   90.00
_cell.angle_beta   90.00
_cell.angle_gamma   90.00
#
_symmetry.space_group_name_H-M   'P 1'
#
loop_
_entity.id
_entity.type
_entity.pdbx_description
1 polymer ?
#
loop_
_entity_poly.entity_id
_entity_poly.type
_entity_poly.pdbx_seq_one_letter_code
_entity_poly.pdbx_strand_id
1 'polypeptide(L)'
;MKYACMVILSVGLCSLATAQNQKAPSQPLKLVQTIPLPGVEGRIDHMNVDVQGKRLFMAALGNQSVEIVDLAAGKRLHSITELGGDPEGILVAAPRSSGQTAKVLIYETQP
;
A
#
# COMPACT_ATOMS: atom_id res chain seq x y z
N MET A 1 14.37 -27.72 -65.11
CA MET A 1 14.09 -27.66 -63.67
C MET A 1 14.31 -26.23 -63.15
N LYS A 2 13.61 -25.24 -63.75
CA LYS A 2 13.88 -23.80 -63.56
C LYS A 2 12.84 -23.08 -62.67
N TYR A 3 11.81 -23.80 -62.19
CA TYR A 3 10.71 -23.22 -61.42
C TYR A 3 10.76 -23.53 -59.92
N ALA A 4 11.69 -24.39 -59.47
CA ALA A 4 11.80 -24.79 -58.06
C ALA A 4 12.33 -23.67 -57.15
N CYS A 5 13.15 -22.74 -57.67
CA CYS A 5 13.57 -21.54 -56.91
C CYS A 5 12.46 -20.50 -56.75
N MET A 6 11.46 -20.49 -57.64
CA MET A 6 10.45 -19.43 -57.70
C MET A 6 9.26 -19.68 -56.75
N VAL A 7 9.15 -20.87 -56.17
CA VAL A 7 8.11 -21.20 -55.18
C VAL A 7 8.57 -20.93 -53.74
N ILE A 8 9.88 -20.88 -53.49
CA ILE A 8 10.41 -20.58 -52.15
C ILE A 8 10.32 -19.07 -51.84
N LEU A 9 10.22 -18.22 -52.87
CA LEU A 9 10.20 -16.76 -52.70
C LEU A 9 8.83 -16.18 -52.30
N SER A 10 7.73 -16.92 -52.44
CA SER A 10 6.38 -16.43 -52.08
C SER A 10 5.95 -16.74 -50.64
N VAL A 11 6.67 -17.61 -49.92
CA VAL A 11 6.38 -17.94 -48.51
C VAL A 11 7.21 -17.09 -47.53
N GLY A 12 8.30 -16.47 -47.98
CA GLY A 12 9.18 -15.62 -47.17
C GLY A 12 8.73 -14.16 -47.02
N LEU A 13 7.67 -13.74 -47.71
CA LEU A 13 7.24 -12.34 -47.81
C LEU A 13 5.98 -12.02 -46.99
N CYS A 14 5.72 -12.75 -45.90
CA CYS A 14 4.85 -12.30 -44.81
C CYS A 14 5.70 -11.89 -43.60
N SER A 15 6.81 -11.21 -43.90
CA SER A 15 7.61 -10.55 -42.89
C SER A 15 6.87 -9.29 -42.42
N LEU A 16 6.84 -9.12 -41.09
CA LEU A 16 6.92 -7.81 -40.43
C LEU A 16 5.68 -6.92 -40.54
N ALA A 17 4.81 -6.98 -39.51
CA ALA A 17 4.41 -5.80 -38.74
C ALA A 17 3.18 -6.07 -37.86
N THR A 18 3.37 -6.85 -36.79
CA THR A 18 2.68 -6.53 -35.54
C THR A 18 3.74 -6.52 -34.43
N ALA A 19 4.68 -5.58 -34.52
CA ALA A 19 5.27 -5.06 -33.29
C ALA A 19 4.11 -4.44 -32.51
N GLN A 20 3.41 -5.27 -31.74
CA GLN A 20 2.42 -4.78 -30.80
C GLN A 20 3.17 -3.80 -29.92
N ASN A 21 2.81 -2.52 -30.03
CA ASN A 21 3.17 -1.50 -29.08
C ASN A 21 2.45 -1.86 -27.77
N GLN A 22 2.91 -2.91 -27.10
CA GLN A 22 2.49 -3.27 -25.77
C GLN A 22 3.08 -2.17 -24.89
N LYS A 23 2.29 -1.10 -24.72
CA LYS A 23 2.53 -0.10 -23.70
C LYS A 23 2.70 -0.88 -22.41
N ALA A 24 3.94 -0.98 -21.93
CA ALA A 24 4.23 -1.66 -20.68
C ALA A 24 3.22 -1.15 -19.64
N PRO A 25 2.59 -2.05 -18.86
CA PRO A 25 1.56 -1.64 -17.92
C PRO A 25 2.14 -0.48 -17.10
N SER A 26 1.50 0.68 -17.20
CA SER A 26 1.87 1.83 -16.37
C SER A 26 1.80 1.34 -14.95
N GLN A 27 2.94 1.29 -14.25
CA GLN A 27 2.96 0.82 -12.87
C GLN A 27 1.99 1.73 -12.08
N PRO A 28 0.83 1.21 -11.64
CA PRO A 28 -0.23 2.06 -11.09
C PRO A 28 0.21 2.69 -9.76
N LEU A 29 1.24 2.12 -9.13
CA LEU A 29 1.84 2.58 -7.89
C LEU A 29 3.36 2.54 -8.01
N LYS A 30 4.01 3.60 -7.53
CA LYS A 30 5.46 3.65 -7.32
C LYS A 30 5.72 3.54 -5.83
N LEU A 31 6.69 2.73 -5.41
CA LEU A 31 7.16 2.74 -4.03
C LEU A 31 7.80 4.11 -3.75
N VAL A 32 7.13 4.90 -2.91
CA VAL A 32 7.61 6.25 -2.53
C VAL A 32 8.46 6.23 -1.27
N GLN A 33 8.20 5.27 -0.37
CA GLN A 33 8.81 5.25 0.95
C GLN A 33 8.64 3.89 1.62
N THR A 34 9.64 3.49 2.38
CA THR A 34 9.57 2.37 3.33
C THR A 34 9.88 2.91 4.71
N ILE A 35 9.00 2.67 5.68
CA ILE A 35 9.18 3.14 7.06
C ILE A 35 9.48 1.93 7.94
N PRO A 36 10.65 1.86 8.60
CA PRO A 36 10.97 0.77 9.51
C PRO A 36 10.12 0.89 10.79
N LEU A 37 9.63 -0.26 11.26
CA LEU A 37 8.84 -0.38 12.49
C LEU A 37 9.53 -1.36 13.47
N PRO A 38 10.62 -0.94 14.11
CA PRO A 38 11.39 -1.84 14.97
C PRO A 38 10.58 -2.31 16.18
N GLY A 39 10.61 -3.61 16.43
CA GLY A 39 9.89 -4.25 17.54
C GLY A 39 8.38 -4.40 17.31
N VAL A 40 7.87 -4.10 16.11
CA VAL A 40 6.50 -4.46 15.70
C VAL A 40 6.55 -5.84 15.05
N GLU A 41 5.87 -6.80 15.65
CA GLU A 41 5.94 -8.20 15.30
C GLU A 41 4.54 -8.80 15.10
N GLY A 42 4.49 -9.98 14.50
CA GLY A 42 3.24 -10.72 14.30
C GLY A 42 2.29 -10.05 13.29
N ARG A 43 0.98 -10.22 13.54
CA ARG A 43 -0.08 -9.83 12.60
C ARG A 43 -0.36 -8.33 12.70
N ILE A 44 -0.43 -7.69 11.55
CA ILE A 44 -0.97 -6.35 11.35
C ILE A 44 -2.37 -6.52 10.76
N ASP A 45 -3.33 -5.71 11.22
CA ASP A 45 -4.71 -5.77 10.75
C ASP A 45 -5.19 -4.40 10.25
N HIS A 46 -6.07 -3.72 10.99
CA HIS A 46 -6.71 -2.48 10.55
C HIS A 46 -5.75 -1.28 10.53
N MET A 47 -5.92 -0.39 9.54
CA MET A 47 -5.24 0.90 9.47
C MET A 47 -6.19 2.04 9.14
N ASN A 48 -5.91 3.24 9.65
CA ASN A 48 -6.63 4.44 9.28
C ASN A 48 -5.68 5.66 9.25
N VAL A 49 -6.03 6.68 8.48
CA VAL A 49 -5.14 7.81 8.17
C VAL A 49 -5.78 9.15 8.54
N ASP A 50 -5.03 9.95 9.28
CA ASP A 50 -5.26 11.38 9.40
C ASP A 50 -4.51 12.10 8.27
N VAL A 51 -5.22 12.39 7.18
CA VAL A 51 -4.64 13.04 5.99
C VAL A 51 -4.15 14.46 6.31
N GLN A 52 -4.87 15.20 7.15
CA GLN A 52 -4.49 16.59 7.48
C GLN A 52 -3.24 16.61 8.36
N GLY A 53 -3.21 15.76 9.40
CA GLY A 53 -2.07 15.65 10.31
C GLY A 53 -0.93 14.78 9.78
N LYS A 54 -1.09 14.13 8.62
CA LYS A 54 -0.12 13.22 7.99
C LYS A 54 0.32 12.08 8.90
N ARG A 55 -0.65 11.47 9.59
CA ARG A 55 -0.42 10.35 10.51
C ARG A 55 -1.15 9.10 10.04
N LEU A 56 -0.46 7.97 10.08
CA LEU A 56 -1.06 6.65 9.93
C LEU A 56 -1.18 5.99 11.30
N PHE A 57 -2.34 5.41 11.57
CA PHE A 57 -2.62 4.61 12.75
C PHE A 57 -2.81 3.17 12.30
N MET A 58 -2.08 2.23 12.90
CA MET A 58 -2.03 0.84 12.45
C MET A 58 -2.11 -0.11 13.64
N ALA A 59 -3.03 -1.06 13.59
CA ALA A 59 -3.18 -2.11 14.59
C ALA A 59 -2.08 -3.16 14.43
N ALA A 60 -1.30 -3.38 15.49
CA ALA A 60 -0.29 -4.42 15.60
C ALA A 60 -0.76 -5.45 16.64
N LEU A 61 -1.53 -6.45 16.20
CA LEU A 61 -2.16 -7.44 17.08
C LEU A 61 -1.12 -8.32 17.77
N GLY A 62 -0.03 -8.65 17.08
CA GLY A 62 1.10 -9.38 17.69
C GLY A 62 1.71 -8.65 18.89
N ASN A 63 1.51 -7.33 18.97
CA ASN A 63 2.01 -6.46 20.03
C ASN A 63 0.91 -5.95 20.97
N GLN A 64 -0.37 -6.30 20.73
CA GLN A 64 -1.52 -5.69 21.42
C GLN A 64 -1.39 -4.16 21.49
N SER A 65 -1.04 -3.55 20.36
CA SER A 65 -0.77 -2.11 20.27
C SER A 65 -1.34 -1.45 19.03
N VAL A 66 -1.45 -0.13 19.07
CA VAL A 66 -1.67 0.71 17.88
C VAL A 66 -0.42 1.57 17.63
N GLU A 67 0.20 1.37 16.48
CA GLU A 67 1.36 2.13 16.05
C GLU A 67 0.94 3.42 15.36
N ILE A 68 1.54 4.54 15.76
CA ILE A 68 1.34 5.86 15.15
C ILE A 68 2.57 6.20 14.34
N VAL A 69 2.40 6.45 13.05
CA VAL A 69 3.48 6.74 12.10
C VAL A 69 3.32 8.14 11.54
N ASP A 70 4.40 8.93 11.57
CA ASP A 70 4.51 10.20 10.85
C ASP A 70 4.87 9.92 9.40
N LEU A 71 3.94 10.20 8.50
CA LEU A 71 4.13 9.97 7.08
C LEU A 71 5.06 11.01 6.45
N ALA A 72 5.13 12.23 7.00
CA ALA A 72 6.00 13.28 6.49
C ALA A 72 7.45 13.06 6.93
N ALA A 73 7.67 12.69 8.20
CA ALA A 73 9.00 12.42 8.72
C ALA A 73 9.48 10.99 8.43
N GLY A 74 8.57 10.10 8.02
CA GLY A 74 8.89 8.73 7.66
C GLY A 74 9.39 7.87 8.81
N LYS A 75 8.79 8.03 9.99
CA LYS A 75 9.17 7.32 11.20
C LYS A 75 7.96 7.02 12.07
N ARG A 76 8.08 5.98 12.90
CA ARG A 76 7.15 5.78 14.02
C ARG A 76 7.25 6.97 14.98
N LEU A 77 6.10 7.54 15.33
CA LEU A 77 5.96 8.56 16.37
C LEU A 77 5.81 7.93 17.74
N HIS A 78 4.94 6.94 17.86
CA HIS A 78 4.51 6.41 19.14
C HIS A 78 3.84 5.04 18.96
N SER A 79 3.73 4.29 20.05
CA SER A 79 2.96 3.06 20.15
C SER A 79 2.01 3.21 21.34
N ILE A 80 0.72 3.00 21.09
CA ILE A 80 -0.30 2.93 22.14
C ILE A 80 -0.34 1.48 22.60
N THR A 81 0.15 1.23 23.81
CA THR A 81 0.23 -0.10 24.42
C THR A 81 -0.81 -0.25 25.54
N GLU A 82 -0.73 -1.37 26.29
CA GLU A 82 -1.63 -1.67 27.42
C GLU A 82 -3.12 -1.77 26.99
N LEU A 83 -3.37 -2.24 25.77
CA LEU A 83 -4.71 -2.57 25.30
C LEU A 83 -5.18 -3.87 25.97
N GLY A 84 -6.46 -3.96 26.33
CA GLY A 84 -7.05 -5.12 26.99
C GLY A 84 -7.27 -6.32 26.06
N GLY A 85 -7.13 -6.12 24.76
CA GLY A 85 -7.21 -7.15 23.73
C GLY A 85 -6.67 -6.67 22.39
N ASP A 86 -7.00 -7.43 21.34
CA ASP A 86 -6.57 -7.12 19.98
C ASP A 86 -7.29 -5.86 19.45
N PRO A 87 -6.56 -4.82 18.98
CA PRO A 87 -7.18 -3.68 18.35
C PRO A 87 -7.65 -4.03 16.93
N GLU A 88 -8.96 -4.14 16.71
CA GLU A 88 -9.51 -4.53 15.39
C GLU A 88 -10.25 -3.37 14.70
N GLY A 89 -10.55 -2.29 15.43
CA GLY A 89 -11.21 -1.10 14.90
C GLY A 89 -10.41 0.17 15.14
N ILE A 90 -10.11 0.92 14.09
CA ILE A 90 -9.48 2.25 14.18
C ILE A 90 -10.31 3.26 13.38
N LEU A 91 -10.82 4.29 14.06
CA LEU A 91 -11.53 5.40 13.44
C LEU A 91 -10.80 6.72 13.69
N VAL A 92 -10.43 7.40 12.60
CA VAL A 92 -9.98 8.79 12.65
C VAL A 92 -11.18 9.70 12.42
N ALA A 93 -11.55 10.47 13.45
CA ALA A 93 -12.61 11.46 13.36
C ALA A 93 -12.03 12.82 12.97
N ALA A 94 -12.48 13.33 11.82
CA ALA A 94 -12.09 14.65 11.34
C ALA A 94 -12.56 15.76 12.30
N PRO A 95 -11.75 16.83 12.49
CA PRO A 95 -12.19 18.03 13.20
C PRO A 95 -13.46 18.62 12.58
N ARG A 96 -14.43 19.01 13.41
CA ARG A 96 -15.66 19.68 12.94
C ARG A 96 -15.48 21.17 12.64
N SER A 97 -14.35 21.75 13.07
CA SER A 97 -14.02 23.17 12.86
C SER A 97 -12.51 23.39 12.92
N SER A 98 -12.04 24.51 12.35
CA SER A 98 -10.65 24.93 12.45
C SER A 98 -10.24 25.13 13.91
N GLY A 99 -9.07 24.60 14.30
CA GLY A 99 -8.57 24.64 15.68
C GLY A 99 -8.99 23.47 16.56
N GLN A 100 -9.87 22.57 16.09
CA GLN A 100 -10.17 21.33 16.80
C GLN A 100 -9.17 20.23 16.44
N THR A 101 -8.68 19.50 17.45
CA THR A 101 -7.76 18.36 17.25
C THR A 101 -8.53 17.15 16.73
N ALA A 102 -7.96 16.46 15.73
CA ALA A 102 -8.48 15.17 15.27
C ALA A 102 -8.46 14.15 16.42
N LYS A 103 -9.49 13.31 16.50
CA LYS A 103 -9.58 12.24 17.51
C LYS A 103 -9.40 10.88 16.85
N VAL A 104 -8.73 9.99 17.56
CA VAL A 104 -8.61 8.59 17.17
C VAL A 104 -9.38 7.78 18.19
N LEU A 105 -10.28 6.94 17.70
CA LEU A 105 -11.03 5.99 18.49
C LEU A 105 -10.50 4.60 18.16
N ILE A 106 -10.12 3.86 19.20
CA ILE A 106 -9.60 2.50 19.12
C ILE A 106 -10.65 1.60 19.75
N TYR A 107 -10.99 0.52 19.04
CA TYR A 107 -11.95 -0.47 19.49
C TYR A 107 -11.25 -1.81 19.61
N GLU A 108 -11.45 -2.45 20.75
CA GLU A 108 -10.90 -3.76 21.08
C GLU A 108 -12.01 -4.80 21.09
N THR A 109 -11.66 -6.02 20.69
CA THR A 109 -12.57 -7.17 20.77
C THR A 109 -12.85 -7.48 22.24
N GLN A 110 -14.13 -7.59 22.59
CA GLN A 110 -14.56 -8.00 23.93
C GLN A 110 -14.54 -9.54 24.00
N PRO A 111 -14.20 -10.12 25.18
CA PRO A 111 -14.19 -11.57 25.38
C PRO A 111 -15.58 -12.23 25.19
#